data_AF-A0A849U276-F1
#
_entry.id   AF-A0A849U276-F1
#
_cell.length_a   1.000
_cell.length_b   1.000
_cell.length_c   1.000
_cell.angle_alpha   90.00
_cell.angle_beta   90.00
_cell.angle_gamma   90.00
#
_symmetry.space_group_name_H-M   'P 1'
#
loop_
_entity.id
_entity.type
_entity.pdbx_description
1 polymer ?
#
loop_
_entity_poly.entity_id
_entity_poly.type
_entity_poly.pdbx_seq_one_letter_code
_entity_poly.pdbx_strand_id
1 'polypeptide(L)'
;MTNYQTTLSIDFGEVGYHYGKEAFRIRLDGDSLTQLIQHAKNAYRVYELMLIDRPGDIWQYTWVELDVVPSRVKDRYLHAWKESEPDYREHPWPLNKIPFNRFDGLFYWCDDDTEPEDSAWLNHRDAPVMQAFADQMLAMVRTAQANIAGNDDLLRHIVATIRAGKHPYAYLDRHTANQQSEGYPNPPIHTPAFYKKLVELLSDPELASVAYRDGRDYQVLRLMATEQRRRTKLTGHDTEYALHLSAVANNFINNGAWDSKIYLFSEGLAHGDLLIEGESGGHTPLMELVNDGWRVPGRYILATQDIGCFDGYSMASGDGWVLYTQQQADNRRRCLERIASRRYRSKAVLNFDGKGKTLYDFEKTLIVVGDSIDTPARIVLANIISQWQQKNGEPVLVIFGDYSPFETAGCKSILLLAGGGLDSQDAVVLTRWFQGILWEKCPCLDVILNFDAPEWICDMLKTKRCSSPWPTWIVSTSHQEALPPEVILEGDLAGSLMRCQQLALTNRIE
;
A
#
# COMPACT_ATOMS: atom_id res chain seq x y z
N MET A 1 19.92 20.18 13.27
CA MET A 1 19.31 20.46 11.96
C MET A 1 20.27 21.35 11.21
N THR A 2 20.74 20.93 10.04
CA THR A 2 21.58 21.76 9.17
C THR A 2 20.66 22.75 8.47
N ASN A 3 20.88 24.05 8.63
CA ASN A 3 20.13 25.07 7.90
C ASN A 3 20.71 25.17 6.48
N TYR A 4 20.05 24.56 5.51
CA TYR A 4 20.38 24.73 4.09
C TYR A 4 19.85 26.09 3.62
N GLN A 5 20.71 26.91 3.01
CA GLN A 5 20.27 28.07 2.23
C GLN A 5 19.69 27.57 0.91
N THR A 6 18.41 27.85 0.64
CA THR A 6 17.74 27.44 -0.62
C THR A 6 17.84 28.48 -1.72
N THR A 7 18.50 29.61 -1.44
CA THR A 7 18.67 30.71 -2.39
C THR A 7 20.14 31.09 -2.54
N LEU A 8 20.49 31.57 -3.74
CA LEU A 8 21.80 32.16 -4.04
C LEU A 8 21.57 33.46 -4.83
N SER A 9 22.03 34.59 -4.29
CA SER A 9 22.07 35.85 -5.02
C SER A 9 23.38 35.98 -5.79
N ILE A 10 23.28 36.34 -7.06
CA ILE A 10 24.42 36.51 -7.96
C ILE A 10 24.37 37.94 -8.48
N ASP A 11 25.45 38.69 -8.24
CA ASP A 11 25.63 40.05 -8.72
C ASP A 11 26.79 40.06 -9.73
N PHE A 12 26.47 40.33 -10.99
CA PHE A 12 27.44 40.43 -12.09
C PHE A 12 28.02 41.85 -12.21
N GLY A 13 27.59 42.78 -11.35
CA GLY A 13 27.94 44.19 -11.42
C GLY A 13 27.21 44.89 -12.56
N GLU A 14 27.93 45.81 -13.22
CA GLU A 14 27.44 46.56 -14.37
C GLU A 14 27.95 45.94 -15.67
N VAL A 15 27.02 45.47 -16.51
CA VAL A 15 27.29 44.82 -17.80
C VAL A 15 26.72 45.66 -18.94
N GLY A 16 27.37 45.62 -20.11
CA GLY A 16 26.98 46.41 -21.28
C GLY A 16 28.16 47.17 -21.90
N TYR A 17 27.93 47.83 -23.03
CA TYR A 17 28.95 48.60 -23.73
C TYR A 17 29.22 49.95 -23.04
N HIS A 18 30.35 50.59 -23.38
CA HIS A 18 30.95 51.74 -22.69
C HIS A 18 29.99 52.84 -22.18
N TYR A 19 28.89 53.13 -22.89
CA TYR A 19 27.93 54.19 -22.53
C TYR A 19 26.53 53.70 -22.11
N GLY A 20 26.33 52.39 -21.97
CA GLY A 20 25.04 51.76 -21.69
C GLY A 20 25.14 50.59 -20.74
N LYS A 21 26.00 50.68 -19.72
CA LYS A 21 26.09 49.64 -18.70
C LYS A 21 24.87 49.68 -17.79
N GLU A 22 24.31 48.50 -17.53
CA GLU A 22 23.17 48.30 -16.65
C GLU A 22 23.54 47.26 -15.58
N ALA A 23 22.96 47.39 -14.39
CA ALA A 23 23.17 46.41 -13.33
C ALA A 23 22.56 45.06 -13.71
N PHE A 24 23.28 43.98 -13.42
CA PHE A 24 22.80 42.61 -13.63
C PHE A 24 22.94 41.80 -12.34
N ARG A 25 21.79 41.49 -11.73
CA ARG A 25 21.62 40.72 -10.52
C ARG A 25 20.44 39.79 -10.65
N ILE A 26 20.65 38.54 -10.27
CA ILE A 26 19.61 37.51 -10.22
C ILE A 26 19.66 36.78 -8.90
N ARG A 27 18.60 36.04 -8.60
CA ARG A 27 18.54 35.12 -7.47
C ARG A 27 18.14 33.72 -7.97
N LEU A 28 18.92 32.71 -7.61
CA LEU A 28 18.52 31.32 -7.74
C LEU A 28 17.64 30.94 -6.54
N ASP A 29 16.57 30.21 -6.83
CA ASP A 29 15.56 29.77 -5.85
C ASP A 29 15.32 28.26 -6.00
N GLY A 30 15.68 27.51 -4.96
CA GLY A 30 15.53 26.06 -4.85
C GLY A 30 14.28 25.60 -4.10
N ASP A 31 13.30 26.47 -3.82
CA ASP A 31 12.12 26.13 -2.99
C ASP A 31 11.27 25.00 -3.60
N SER A 32 11.29 24.83 -4.93
CA SER A 32 10.63 23.68 -5.59
C SER A 32 11.19 22.34 -5.11
N LEU A 33 12.48 22.29 -4.76
CA LEU A 33 13.11 21.08 -4.21
C LEU A 33 12.65 20.81 -2.77
N THR A 34 12.49 21.87 -1.97
CA THR A 34 11.91 21.77 -0.62
C THR A 34 10.47 21.25 -0.67
N GLN A 35 9.68 21.74 -1.62
CA GLN A 35 8.32 21.25 -1.86
C GLN A 35 8.33 19.78 -2.30
N LEU A 36 9.21 19.37 -3.22
CA LEU A 36 9.35 17.97 -3.61
C LEU A 36 9.70 17.07 -2.42
N ILE A 37 10.61 17.50 -1.54
CA ILE A 37 10.95 16.76 -0.32
C ILE A 37 9.72 16.63 0.59
N GLN A 38 8.94 17.69 0.76
CA GLN A 38 7.74 17.66 1.58
C GLN A 38 6.65 16.77 0.97
N HIS A 39 6.48 16.81 -0.36
CA HIS A 39 5.63 15.91 -1.11
C HIS A 39 6.05 14.45 -0.89
N ALA A 40 7.34 14.14 -1.01
CA ALA A 40 7.86 12.80 -0.80
C ALA A 40 7.64 12.29 0.63
N LYS A 41 7.79 13.14 1.65
CA LYS A 41 7.46 12.78 3.05
C LYS A 41 6.01 12.37 3.23
N ASN A 42 5.11 12.87 2.40
CA ASN A 42 3.70 12.54 2.40
C ASN A 42 3.35 11.44 1.36
N ALA A 43 4.34 10.69 0.90
CA ALA A 43 4.21 9.62 -0.10
C ALA A 43 3.72 10.08 -1.49
N TYR A 44 4.10 11.30 -1.89
CA TYR A 44 3.91 11.84 -3.25
C TYR A 44 5.24 12.02 -3.96
N ARG A 45 5.31 11.79 -5.28
CA ARG A 45 6.53 12.07 -6.06
C ARG A 45 7.80 11.46 -5.44
N VAL A 46 7.65 10.36 -4.70
CA VAL A 46 8.75 9.67 -4.03
C VAL A 46 9.73 9.16 -5.07
N TYR A 47 9.22 8.61 -6.18
CA TYR A 47 10.02 8.15 -7.29
C TYR A 47 10.93 9.25 -7.84
N GLU A 48 10.35 10.42 -8.13
CA GLU A 48 11.08 11.58 -8.65
C GLU A 48 12.17 12.07 -7.67
N LEU A 49 11.87 12.20 -6.37
CA LEU A 49 12.89 12.54 -5.38
C LEU A 49 14.04 11.53 -5.39
N MET A 50 13.73 10.24 -5.50
CA MET A 50 14.73 9.16 -5.49
C MET A 50 15.57 9.09 -6.77
N LEU A 51 15.19 9.78 -7.86
CA LEU A 51 15.97 9.84 -9.11
C LEU A 51 17.00 10.96 -9.17
N ILE A 52 16.97 11.90 -8.22
CA ILE A 52 17.95 12.99 -8.15
C ILE A 52 19.25 12.43 -7.56
N ASP A 53 20.32 12.38 -8.36
CA ASP A 53 21.59 11.77 -7.93
C ASP A 53 22.82 12.64 -8.23
N ARG A 54 22.74 13.51 -9.24
CA ARG A 54 23.86 14.36 -9.69
C ARG A 54 23.58 15.84 -9.42
N PRO A 55 24.62 16.67 -9.21
CA PRO A 55 24.43 18.12 -9.05
C PRO A 55 23.66 18.75 -10.22
N GLY A 56 23.89 18.26 -11.45
CA GLY A 56 23.17 18.74 -12.64
C GLY A 56 21.66 18.47 -12.65
N ASP A 57 21.16 17.50 -11.86
CA ASP A 57 19.72 17.24 -11.76
C ASP A 57 19.00 18.34 -10.96
N ILE A 58 19.73 19.11 -10.14
CA ILE A 58 19.18 20.21 -9.30
C ILE A 58 18.63 21.35 -10.14
N TRP A 59 19.22 21.60 -11.31
CA TRP A 59 18.82 22.69 -12.20
C TRP A 59 17.38 22.54 -12.73
N GLN A 60 16.83 21.32 -12.76
CA GLN A 60 15.42 21.08 -13.09
C GLN A 60 14.46 21.62 -12.03
N TYR A 61 14.93 21.81 -10.79
CA TYR A 61 14.15 22.28 -9.64
C TYR A 61 14.54 23.68 -9.17
N THR A 62 15.35 24.40 -9.98
CA THR A 62 15.84 25.73 -9.65
C THR A 62 15.13 26.77 -10.53
N TRP A 63 14.61 27.81 -9.89
CA TRP A 63 14.08 29.00 -10.55
C TRP A 63 15.11 30.11 -10.52
N VAL A 64 15.11 30.94 -11.55
CA VAL A 64 15.85 32.19 -11.61
C VAL A 64 14.86 33.33 -11.45
N GLU A 65 15.05 34.13 -10.40
CA GLU A 65 14.33 35.36 -10.17
C GLU A 65 15.16 36.55 -10.63
N LEU A 66 14.53 37.41 -11.43
CA LEU A 66 15.16 38.57 -12.04
C LEU A 66 15.03 39.77 -11.09
N ASP A 67 16.07 40.02 -10.29
CA ASP A 67 16.10 41.15 -9.34
C ASP A 67 16.28 42.48 -10.09
N VAL A 68 17.41 42.63 -10.78
CA VAL A 68 17.73 43.78 -11.62
C VAL A 68 18.47 43.23 -12.83
N VAL A 69 17.91 43.38 -14.03
CA VAL A 69 18.54 42.84 -15.24
C VAL A 69 18.61 43.90 -16.33
N PRO A 70 19.65 43.86 -17.20
CA PRO A 70 19.74 44.75 -18.35
C PRO A 70 18.51 44.64 -19.24
N SER A 71 18.14 45.74 -19.90
CA SER A 71 16.95 45.84 -20.76
C SER A 71 16.90 44.72 -21.82
N ARG A 72 18.04 44.35 -22.39
CA ARG A 72 18.13 43.25 -23.37
C ARG A 72 17.80 41.88 -22.78
N VAL A 73 18.30 41.57 -21.57
CA VAL A 73 17.98 40.32 -20.87
C VAL A 73 16.51 40.30 -20.50
N LYS A 74 15.95 41.45 -20.09
CA LYS A 74 14.52 41.61 -19.81
C LYS A 74 13.68 41.33 -21.06
N ASP A 75 14.07 41.84 -22.23
CA ASP A 75 13.36 41.60 -23.49
C ASP A 75 13.39 40.13 -23.90
N ARG A 76 14.54 39.46 -23.78
CA ARG A 76 14.66 38.01 -24.02
C ARG A 76 13.80 37.19 -23.06
N TYR A 77 13.78 37.55 -21.77
CA TYR A 77 12.89 36.94 -20.79
C TYR A 77 11.42 37.15 -21.16
N LEU A 78 11.00 38.38 -21.49
CA LEU A 78 9.61 38.67 -21.85
C LEU A 78 9.18 37.93 -23.11
N HIS A 79 10.09 37.73 -24.06
CA HIS A 79 9.84 36.90 -25.23
C HIS A 79 9.64 35.43 -24.84
N ALA A 80 10.56 34.83 -24.09
CA ALA A 80 10.45 33.45 -23.63
C ALA A 80 9.23 33.20 -22.72
N TRP A 81 8.86 34.20 -21.91
CA TRP A 81 7.64 34.20 -21.09
C TRP A 81 6.41 34.13 -22.01
N LYS A 82 6.28 35.04 -22.98
CA LYS A 82 5.17 35.01 -23.95
C LYS A 82 5.10 33.72 -24.77
N GLU A 83 6.23 33.15 -25.18
CA GLU A 83 6.25 31.86 -25.88
C GLU A 83 5.78 30.68 -25.02
N SER A 84 5.85 30.83 -23.70
CA SER A 84 5.40 29.83 -22.73
C SER A 84 3.96 30.07 -22.26
N GLU A 85 3.28 31.06 -22.83
CA GLU A 85 1.89 31.39 -22.52
C GLU A 85 0.95 30.27 -23.00
N PRO A 86 0.13 29.69 -22.11
CA PRO A 86 -0.78 28.63 -22.47
C PRO A 86 -2.08 29.20 -23.05
N ASP A 87 -2.66 28.53 -24.04
CA ASP A 87 -3.85 29.01 -24.77
C ASP A 87 -5.08 29.30 -23.88
N TYR A 88 -5.23 28.59 -22.74
CA TYR A 88 -6.42 28.67 -21.88
C TYR A 88 -6.14 28.39 -20.39
N ARG A 89 -4.99 28.82 -19.86
CA ARG A 89 -4.63 28.61 -18.44
C ARG A 89 -3.86 29.79 -17.87
N GLU A 90 -3.70 29.82 -16.55
CA GLU A 90 -2.74 30.72 -15.92
C GLU A 90 -1.32 30.46 -16.43
N HIS A 91 -0.53 31.53 -16.57
CA HIS A 91 0.83 31.43 -17.07
C HIS A 91 1.67 30.50 -16.18
N PRO A 92 2.44 29.53 -16.72
CA PRO A 92 3.16 28.53 -15.94
C PRO A 92 4.32 29.12 -15.12
N TRP A 93 4.78 30.32 -15.49
CA TRP A 93 5.87 31.02 -14.81
C TRP A 93 5.34 32.23 -14.04
N PRO A 94 5.63 32.36 -12.74
CA PRO A 94 5.37 33.58 -11.98
C PRO A 94 6.05 34.80 -12.63
N LEU A 95 5.52 35.99 -12.38
CA LEU A 95 6.14 37.23 -12.86
C LEU A 95 7.56 37.36 -12.30
N ASN A 96 8.51 37.71 -13.16
CA ASN A 96 9.95 37.84 -12.88
C ASN A 96 10.65 36.53 -12.48
N LYS A 97 10.04 35.37 -12.70
CA LYS A 97 10.66 34.06 -12.50
C LYS A 97 10.67 33.26 -13.80
N ILE A 98 11.74 32.49 -14.00
CA ILE A 98 11.91 31.60 -15.15
C ILE A 98 12.65 30.33 -14.71
N PRO A 99 12.30 29.13 -15.21
CA PRO A 99 13.04 27.92 -14.89
C PRO A 99 14.51 28.03 -15.33
N PHE A 100 15.45 27.54 -14.52
CA PHE A 100 16.89 27.68 -14.79
C PHE A 100 17.28 27.25 -16.21
N ASN A 101 16.81 26.08 -16.66
CA ASN A 101 17.15 25.57 -18.01
C ASN A 101 16.65 26.48 -19.14
N ARG A 102 15.56 27.22 -18.90
CA ARG A 102 15.03 28.19 -19.86
C ARG A 102 15.82 29.49 -19.81
N PHE A 103 16.25 29.92 -18.63
CA PHE A 103 17.11 31.09 -18.45
C PHE A 103 18.51 30.87 -19.06
N ASP A 104 19.15 29.73 -18.77
CA ASP A 104 20.48 29.40 -19.32
C ASP A 104 20.46 29.36 -20.86
N GLY A 105 19.33 28.90 -21.44
CA GLY A 105 19.13 28.90 -22.89
C GLY A 105 18.97 30.28 -23.54
N LEU A 106 18.89 31.38 -22.77
CA LEU A 106 18.81 32.75 -23.32
C LEU A 106 20.16 33.32 -23.76
N PHE A 107 21.26 32.65 -23.42
CA PHE A 107 22.63 33.15 -23.60
C PHE A 107 23.44 32.18 -24.45
N TYR A 108 24.27 32.71 -25.36
CA TYR A 108 25.11 31.88 -26.24
C TYR A 108 26.42 32.59 -26.59
N TRP A 109 27.46 31.80 -26.86
CA TRP A 109 28.71 32.34 -27.40
C TRP A 109 28.51 32.69 -28.87
N CYS A 110 28.96 33.88 -29.26
CA CYS A 110 28.91 34.36 -30.64
C CYS A 110 30.27 34.94 -31.06
N ASP A 111 31.36 34.27 -30.65
CA ASP A 111 32.76 34.71 -30.86
C ASP A 111 32.94 36.21 -30.53
N ASP A 112 33.44 37.00 -31.48
CA ASP A 112 33.69 38.45 -31.32
C ASP A 112 32.41 39.28 -31.13
N ASP A 113 31.24 38.72 -31.47
CA ASP A 113 29.91 39.34 -31.32
C ASP A 113 29.19 38.89 -30.04
N THR A 114 29.88 38.20 -29.12
CA THR A 114 29.29 37.81 -27.84
C THR A 114 28.91 39.05 -27.02
N GLU A 115 27.62 39.20 -26.75
CA GLU A 115 27.11 40.32 -25.97
C GLU A 115 27.66 40.30 -24.53
N PRO A 116 27.90 41.48 -23.91
CA PRO A 116 28.48 41.56 -22.55
C PRO A 116 27.67 40.79 -21.50
N GLU A 117 26.35 40.75 -21.62
CA GLU A 117 25.44 40.02 -20.72
C GLU A 117 25.60 38.50 -20.89
N ASP A 118 25.75 38.03 -22.12
CA ASP A 118 25.99 36.62 -22.46
C ASP A 118 27.35 36.17 -21.92
N SER A 119 28.40 36.96 -22.15
CA SER A 119 29.72 36.69 -21.60
C SER A 119 29.71 36.67 -20.07
N ALA A 120 28.98 37.60 -19.42
CA ALA A 120 28.87 37.64 -17.96
C ALA A 120 28.20 36.38 -17.39
N TRP A 121 27.07 35.95 -17.99
CA TRP A 121 26.39 34.71 -17.57
C TRP A 121 27.23 33.47 -17.86
N LEU A 122 27.70 33.30 -19.11
CA LEU A 122 28.37 32.08 -19.56
C LEU A 122 29.71 31.86 -18.86
N ASN A 123 30.44 32.92 -18.49
CA ASN A 123 31.65 32.79 -17.68
C ASN A 123 31.35 32.46 -16.20
N HIS A 124 30.16 32.82 -15.71
CA HIS A 124 29.79 32.61 -14.32
C HIS A 124 29.03 31.31 -14.06
N ARG A 125 28.29 30.77 -15.04
CA ARG A 125 27.44 29.59 -14.81
C ARG A 125 28.21 28.36 -14.34
N ASP A 126 29.50 28.29 -14.68
CA ASP A 126 30.42 27.23 -14.28
C ASP A 126 31.28 27.61 -13.05
N ALA A 127 31.01 28.77 -12.42
CA ALA A 127 31.78 29.26 -11.29
C ALA A 127 31.65 28.38 -10.04
N PRO A 128 32.66 28.36 -9.15
CA PRO A 128 32.64 27.55 -7.93
C PRO A 128 31.42 27.78 -7.03
N VAL A 129 30.85 29.00 -7.03
CA VAL A 129 29.65 29.33 -6.24
C VAL A 129 28.40 28.60 -6.75
N MET A 130 28.28 28.40 -8.07
CA MET A 130 27.18 27.65 -8.68
C MET A 130 27.28 26.17 -8.34
N GLN A 131 28.50 25.62 -8.41
CA GLN A 131 28.79 24.24 -8.02
C GLN A 131 28.46 24.02 -6.54
N ALA A 132 28.92 24.93 -5.67
CA ALA A 132 28.63 24.86 -4.23
C ALA A 132 27.13 24.92 -3.92
N PHE A 133 26.36 25.74 -4.64
CA PHE A 133 24.90 25.79 -4.50
C PHE A 133 24.24 24.46 -4.90
N ALA A 134 24.61 23.91 -6.06
CA ALA A 134 24.09 22.63 -6.52
C ALA A 134 24.46 21.47 -5.57
N ASP A 135 25.70 21.44 -5.07
CA ASP A 135 26.16 20.45 -4.10
C ASP A 135 25.42 20.54 -2.77
N GLN A 136 25.15 21.76 -2.29
CA GLN A 136 24.36 21.98 -1.08
C GLN A 136 22.91 21.51 -1.24
N MET A 137 22.27 21.81 -2.37
CA MET A 137 20.92 21.34 -2.68
C MET A 137 20.88 19.81 -2.82
N LEU A 138 21.87 19.21 -3.47
CA LEU A 138 22.00 17.76 -3.57
C LEU A 138 22.22 17.11 -2.20
N ALA A 139 23.01 17.71 -1.31
CA ALA A 139 23.19 17.22 0.06
C ALA A 139 21.87 17.24 0.85
N MET A 140 21.05 18.28 0.66
CA MET A 140 19.69 18.34 1.22
C MET A 140 18.82 17.19 0.71
N VAL A 141 18.84 16.91 -0.60
CA VAL A 141 18.09 15.80 -1.21
C VAL A 141 18.58 14.45 -0.71
N ARG A 142 19.89 14.20 -0.69
CA ARG A 142 20.47 12.94 -0.18
C ARG A 142 20.09 12.70 1.28
N THR A 143 20.07 13.76 2.09
CA THR A 143 19.57 13.70 3.48
C THR A 143 18.11 13.28 3.52
N ALA A 144 17.26 13.84 2.65
CA ALA A 144 15.85 13.46 2.56
C ALA A 144 15.66 12.00 2.08
N GLN A 145 16.37 11.59 1.02
CA GLN A 145 16.37 10.22 0.48
C GLN A 145 16.83 9.18 1.50
N ALA A 146 17.79 9.51 2.35
CA ALA A 146 18.26 8.62 3.41
C ALA A 146 17.19 8.40 4.50
N ASN A 147 16.45 9.46 4.84
CA ASN A 147 15.52 9.46 5.97
C ASN A 147 14.10 9.01 5.60
N ILE A 148 13.68 9.18 4.34
CA ILE A 148 12.28 8.98 3.91
C ILE A 148 11.73 7.58 4.20
N ALA A 149 12.55 6.53 4.10
CA ALA A 149 12.16 5.15 4.41
C ALA A 149 11.88 4.90 5.91
N GLY A 150 12.32 5.81 6.79
CA GLY A 150 12.11 5.73 8.23
C GLY A 150 10.70 6.13 8.68
N ASN A 151 9.93 6.80 7.82
CA ASN A 151 8.67 7.45 8.20
C ASN A 151 7.52 6.47 8.47
N ASP A 152 7.32 5.48 7.58
CA ASP A 152 6.25 4.47 7.70
C ASP A 152 6.51 3.25 6.80
N ASP A 153 5.66 2.22 6.89
CA ASP A 153 5.78 0.99 6.09
C ASP A 153 5.53 1.19 4.58
N LEU A 154 4.71 2.17 4.18
CA LEU A 154 4.45 2.46 2.77
C LEU A 154 5.69 3.06 2.12
N LEU A 155 6.26 4.11 2.70
CA LEU A 155 7.48 4.76 2.20
C LEU A 155 8.67 3.81 2.21
N ARG A 156 8.79 2.98 3.25
CA ARG A 156 9.82 1.94 3.31
C ARG A 156 9.72 0.96 2.14
N HIS A 157 8.50 0.53 1.81
CA HIS A 157 8.25 -0.34 0.66
C HIS A 157 8.57 0.33 -0.67
N ILE A 158 8.08 1.57 -0.88
CA ILE A 158 8.31 2.33 -2.13
C ILE A 158 9.81 2.52 -2.34
N VAL A 159 10.55 2.97 -1.33
CA VAL A 159 12.01 3.17 -1.43
C VAL A 159 12.74 1.86 -1.71
N ALA A 160 12.34 0.76 -1.04
CA ALA A 160 12.97 -0.55 -1.26
C ALA A 160 12.74 -1.06 -2.70
N THR A 161 11.53 -0.90 -3.24
CA THR A 161 11.21 -1.31 -4.62
C THR A 161 11.91 -0.44 -5.66
N ILE A 162 12.04 0.87 -5.42
CA ILE A 162 12.81 1.78 -6.28
C ILE A 162 14.29 1.36 -6.32
N ARG A 163 14.92 1.17 -5.16
CA ARG A 163 16.32 0.75 -5.06
C ARG A 163 16.57 -0.62 -5.71
N ALA A 164 15.58 -1.51 -5.67
CA ALA A 164 15.65 -2.82 -6.31
C ALA A 164 15.38 -2.78 -7.83
N GLY A 165 15.04 -1.63 -8.41
CA GLY A 165 14.63 -1.52 -9.81
C GLY A 165 13.29 -2.21 -10.12
N LYS A 166 12.46 -2.46 -9.10
CA LYS A 166 11.19 -3.20 -9.22
C LYS A 166 9.95 -2.30 -9.13
N HIS A 167 10.12 -1.01 -8.87
CA HIS A 167 9.02 -0.07 -8.82
C HIS A 167 8.32 0.02 -10.19
N PRO A 168 6.98 0.11 -10.28
CA PRO A 168 6.28 0.16 -11.58
C PRO A 168 6.79 1.25 -12.53
N TYR A 169 7.18 2.40 -11.99
CA TYR A 169 7.73 3.50 -12.80
C TYR A 169 9.15 3.27 -13.32
N ALA A 170 9.87 2.25 -12.83
CA ALA A 170 11.20 1.90 -13.35
C ALA A 170 11.17 1.41 -14.81
N TYR A 171 9.99 1.04 -15.31
CA TYR A 171 9.78 0.59 -16.69
C TYR A 171 9.26 1.70 -17.62
N LEU A 172 9.13 2.93 -17.11
CA LEU A 172 8.68 4.11 -17.86
C LEU A 172 9.88 5.00 -18.19
N ASP A 173 9.76 5.80 -19.26
CA ASP A 173 10.68 6.91 -19.45
C ASP A 173 10.53 7.94 -18.32
N ARG A 174 11.61 8.68 -18.01
CA ARG A 174 11.65 9.61 -16.87
C ARG A 174 10.58 10.70 -16.96
N HIS A 175 10.26 11.18 -18.16
CA HIS A 175 9.26 12.22 -18.34
C HIS A 175 7.86 11.70 -18.01
N THR A 176 7.48 10.54 -18.56
CA THR A 176 6.21 9.87 -18.24
C THR A 176 6.13 9.47 -16.76
N ALA A 177 7.21 8.98 -16.17
CA ALA A 177 7.26 8.65 -14.74
C ALA A 177 7.01 9.88 -13.85
N ASN A 178 7.59 11.03 -14.20
CA ASN A 178 7.36 12.29 -13.51
C ASN A 178 5.90 12.76 -13.68
N GLN A 179 5.36 12.76 -14.90
CA GLN A 179 3.95 13.13 -15.14
C GLN A 179 2.96 12.24 -14.36
N GLN A 180 3.21 10.92 -14.30
CA GLN A 180 2.37 10.01 -13.50
C GLN A 180 2.55 10.19 -12.00
N SER A 181 3.63 10.85 -11.57
CA SER A 181 3.90 11.20 -10.18
C SER A 181 3.33 12.57 -9.78
N GLU A 182 3.06 13.45 -10.75
CA GLU A 182 2.65 14.86 -10.57
C GLU A 182 1.18 15.06 -10.15
N GLY A 183 0.41 13.99 -9.90
CA GLY A 183 -0.96 14.12 -9.42
C GLY A 183 -1.02 14.97 -8.15
N TYR A 184 -1.70 16.13 -8.22
CA TYR A 184 -1.86 17.03 -7.09
C TYR A 184 -2.87 16.42 -6.11
N PRO A 185 -2.42 15.91 -4.98
CA PRO A 185 -3.34 15.41 -3.99
C PRO A 185 -4.07 16.55 -3.32
N ASN A 186 -5.33 16.32 -2.98
CA ASN A 186 -5.99 17.22 -2.06
C ASN A 186 -5.24 17.22 -0.72
N PRO A 187 -5.10 18.40 -0.08
CA PRO A 187 -4.51 18.48 1.24
C PRO A 187 -5.32 17.66 2.26
N PRO A 188 -4.71 17.29 3.39
CA PRO A 188 -5.46 16.73 4.53
C PRO A 188 -6.63 17.64 4.91
N ILE A 189 -7.84 17.08 5.02
CA ILE A 189 -9.08 17.85 5.31
C ILE A 189 -9.48 17.71 6.78
N HIS A 190 -9.12 16.59 7.42
CA HIS A 190 -9.57 16.26 8.78
C HIS A 190 -8.59 16.65 9.88
N THR A 191 -9.05 16.63 11.12
CA THR A 191 -8.23 16.99 12.29
C THR A 191 -7.13 15.95 12.55
N PRO A 192 -6.02 16.33 13.21
CA PRO A 192 -5.01 15.37 13.66
C PRO A 192 -5.58 14.26 14.56
N ALA A 193 -6.60 14.56 15.36
CA ALA A 193 -7.27 13.59 16.23
C ALA A 193 -8.06 12.54 15.43
N PHE A 194 -8.73 12.94 14.34
CA PHE A 194 -9.37 12.00 13.41
C PHE A 194 -8.35 11.01 12.83
N TYR A 195 -7.23 11.50 12.29
CA TYR A 195 -6.21 10.61 11.70
C TYR A 195 -5.60 9.66 12.74
N LYS A 196 -5.39 10.13 13.97
CA LYS A 196 -4.94 9.28 15.07
C LYS A 196 -5.94 8.16 15.36
N LYS A 197 -7.24 8.49 15.40
CA LYS A 197 -8.29 7.49 15.62
C LYS A 197 -8.39 6.51 14.46
N LEU A 198 -8.22 6.97 13.23
CA LEU A 198 -8.17 6.11 12.06
C LEU A 198 -7.00 5.12 12.12
N VAL A 199 -5.80 5.54 12.51
CA VAL A 199 -4.65 4.64 12.70
C VAL A 199 -4.91 3.58 13.76
N GLU A 200 -5.55 3.95 14.88
CA GLU A 200 -5.97 3.01 15.92
C GLU A 200 -6.90 1.94 15.35
N LEU A 201 -7.95 2.34 14.64
CA LEU A 201 -8.93 1.41 14.07
C LEU A 201 -8.31 0.54 12.97
N LEU A 202 -7.51 1.11 12.07
CA LEU A 202 -6.80 0.37 11.02
C LEU A 202 -5.89 -0.72 11.58
N SER A 203 -5.40 -0.56 12.81
CA SER A 203 -4.56 -1.54 13.48
C SER A 203 -5.35 -2.75 14.03
N ASP A 204 -6.69 -2.73 14.02
CA ASP A 204 -7.51 -3.84 14.51
C ASP A 204 -7.32 -5.09 13.63
N PRO A 205 -6.79 -6.18 14.19
CA PRO A 205 -6.52 -7.42 13.45
C PRO A 205 -7.77 -8.08 12.85
N GLU A 206 -8.95 -7.84 13.41
CA GLU A 206 -10.21 -8.40 12.91
C GLU A 206 -10.67 -7.76 11.59
N LEU A 207 -10.17 -6.58 11.22
CA LEU A 207 -10.55 -5.91 9.98
C LEU A 207 -10.07 -6.69 8.75
N ALA A 208 -10.98 -7.18 7.93
CA ALA A 208 -10.69 -7.74 6.61
C ALA A 208 -10.80 -6.68 5.50
N SER A 209 -11.59 -5.62 5.73
CA SER A 209 -11.91 -4.61 4.73
C SER A 209 -12.10 -3.20 5.28
N VAL A 210 -11.77 -2.21 4.45
CA VAL A 210 -12.01 -0.78 4.71
C VAL A 210 -12.67 -0.15 3.50
N ALA A 211 -13.69 0.65 3.74
CA ALA A 211 -14.48 1.33 2.73
C ALA A 211 -14.50 2.84 3.01
N TYR A 212 -13.97 3.66 2.12
CA TYR A 212 -13.89 5.11 2.30
C TYR A 212 -14.87 5.85 1.37
N ARG A 213 -15.82 6.55 1.99
CA ARG A 213 -16.92 7.25 1.37
C ARG A 213 -16.75 8.77 1.53
N ASP A 214 -15.99 9.31 0.59
CA ASP A 214 -15.82 10.74 0.26
C ASP A 214 -14.74 10.79 -0.82
N GLY A 215 -13.64 10.06 -0.60
CA GLY A 215 -12.58 9.83 -1.58
C GLY A 215 -11.70 11.05 -1.84
N ARG A 216 -11.92 12.17 -1.12
CA ARG A 216 -11.22 13.43 -1.36
C ARG A 216 -10.00 13.63 -0.49
N ASP A 217 -9.93 13.03 0.68
CA ASP A 217 -8.78 13.16 1.59
C ASP A 217 -7.69 12.14 1.25
N TYR A 218 -6.59 12.61 0.69
CA TYR A 218 -5.47 11.73 0.37
C TYR A 218 -4.81 11.14 1.61
N GLN A 219 -4.78 11.86 2.73
CA GLN A 219 -4.16 11.36 3.96
C GLN A 219 -4.91 10.12 4.48
N VAL A 220 -6.23 10.05 4.30
CA VAL A 220 -7.02 8.82 4.59
C VAL A 220 -6.57 7.66 3.71
N LEU A 221 -6.51 7.87 2.39
CA LEU A 221 -6.07 6.85 1.43
C LEU A 221 -4.65 6.35 1.71
N ARG A 222 -3.75 7.27 2.09
CA ARG A 222 -2.37 6.95 2.47
C ARG A 222 -2.34 6.09 3.72
N LEU A 223 -3.09 6.43 4.77
CA LEU A 223 -3.14 5.63 6.00
C LEU A 223 -3.67 4.23 5.73
N MET A 224 -4.70 4.09 4.89
CA MET A 224 -5.21 2.79 4.44
C MET A 224 -4.14 1.98 3.70
N ALA A 225 -3.44 2.59 2.74
CA ALA A 225 -2.37 1.93 1.97
C ALA A 225 -1.17 1.54 2.86
N THR A 226 -0.80 2.39 3.82
CA THR A 226 0.25 2.10 4.81
C THR A 226 -0.10 0.87 5.64
N GLU A 227 -1.34 0.75 6.10
CA GLU A 227 -1.76 -0.42 6.86
C GLU A 227 -1.82 -1.68 5.98
N GLN A 228 -2.33 -1.59 4.76
CA GLN A 228 -2.30 -2.69 3.79
C GLN A 228 -0.86 -3.18 3.57
N ARG A 229 0.11 -2.27 3.47
CA ARG A 229 1.53 -2.62 3.33
C ARG A 229 2.13 -3.27 4.56
N ARG A 230 1.84 -2.73 5.74
CA ARG A 230 2.28 -3.32 7.01
C ARG A 230 1.80 -4.76 7.11
N ARG A 231 0.52 -5.02 6.85
CA ARG A 231 -0.05 -6.38 6.86
C ARG A 231 0.51 -7.28 5.77
N THR A 232 0.70 -6.77 4.55
CA THR A 232 1.33 -7.52 3.44
C THR A 232 2.72 -7.99 3.85
N LYS A 233 3.54 -7.11 4.42
CA LYS A 233 4.89 -7.44 4.90
C LYS A 233 4.88 -8.46 6.03
N LEU A 234 3.97 -8.31 7.00
CA LEU A 234 3.88 -9.20 8.17
C LEU A 234 3.40 -10.61 7.80
N THR A 235 2.48 -10.69 6.84
CA THR A 235 1.77 -11.94 6.54
C THR A 235 2.33 -12.64 5.31
N GLY A 236 2.95 -11.88 4.40
CA GLY A 236 3.38 -12.31 3.08
C GLY A 236 2.22 -12.61 2.13
N HIS A 237 1.01 -12.08 2.38
CA HIS A 237 -0.07 -12.10 1.39
C HIS A 237 0.13 -11.02 0.33
N ASP A 238 -0.47 -11.22 -0.84
CA ASP A 238 -0.70 -10.12 -1.76
C ASP A 238 -1.53 -9.02 -1.08
N THR A 239 -1.30 -7.78 -1.50
CA THR A 239 -1.89 -6.58 -0.88
C THR A 239 -3.42 -6.65 -0.79
N GLU A 240 -4.07 -7.19 -1.82
CA GLU A 240 -5.54 -7.29 -1.85
C GLU A 240 -6.13 -8.25 -0.81
N TYR A 241 -5.36 -9.27 -0.41
CA TYR A 241 -5.77 -10.27 0.57
C TYR A 241 -5.38 -9.88 1.99
N ALA A 242 -4.28 -9.15 2.16
CA ALA A 242 -3.84 -8.63 3.46
C ALA A 242 -4.86 -7.65 4.08
N LEU A 243 -5.42 -6.75 3.27
CA LEU A 243 -6.52 -5.85 3.64
C LEU A 243 -7.24 -5.37 2.38
N HIS A 244 -8.54 -5.64 2.27
CA HIS A 244 -9.32 -5.14 1.14
C HIS A 244 -9.65 -3.66 1.31
N LEU A 245 -9.26 -2.84 0.35
CA LEU A 245 -9.48 -1.40 0.40
C LEU A 245 -10.39 -0.96 -0.75
N SER A 246 -11.42 -0.19 -0.44
CA SER A 246 -12.29 0.44 -1.43
C SER A 246 -12.52 1.90 -1.13
N ALA A 247 -12.66 2.73 -2.17
CA ALA A 247 -12.98 4.13 -2.04
C ALA A 247 -13.87 4.61 -3.20
N VAL A 248 -14.69 5.63 -2.95
CA VAL A 248 -15.43 6.33 -4.01
C VAL A 248 -14.45 7.13 -4.87
N ALA A 249 -14.55 7.01 -6.19
CA ALA A 249 -13.63 7.54 -7.19
C ALA A 249 -13.85 9.03 -7.47
N ASN A 250 -13.92 9.85 -6.42
CA ASN A 250 -13.95 11.30 -6.56
C ASN A 250 -12.54 11.88 -6.80
N ASN A 251 -11.49 11.09 -6.54
CA ASN A 251 -10.10 11.38 -6.89
C ASN A 251 -9.37 10.09 -7.31
N PHE A 252 -8.43 10.22 -8.26
CA PHE A 252 -7.56 9.13 -8.67
C PHE A 252 -6.25 9.18 -7.90
N ILE A 253 -6.02 8.19 -7.04
CA ILE A 253 -4.65 7.86 -6.62
C ILE A 253 -4.02 6.94 -7.67
N ASN A 254 -2.70 7.06 -7.86
CA ASN A 254 -1.98 6.09 -8.67
C ASN A 254 -1.57 4.92 -7.79
N ASN A 255 -2.37 3.85 -7.81
CA ASN A 255 -2.02 2.58 -7.14
C ASN A 255 -0.61 2.10 -7.52
N GLY A 256 -0.14 2.36 -8.74
CA GLY A 256 1.21 2.00 -9.17
C GLY A 256 2.31 2.74 -8.39
N ALA A 257 2.11 4.01 -8.02
CA ALA A 257 3.09 4.79 -7.24
C ALA A 257 3.30 4.24 -5.82
N TRP A 258 2.28 3.60 -5.27
CA TRP A 258 2.29 2.97 -3.95
C TRP A 258 2.43 1.45 -4.01
N ASP A 259 2.46 0.93 -5.24
CA ASP A 259 2.26 -0.47 -5.59
C ASP A 259 0.92 -1.06 -5.02
N SER A 260 0.04 -0.25 -4.43
CA SER A 260 -1.09 -0.67 -3.60
C SER A 260 -2.26 -1.23 -4.40
N LYS A 261 -3.25 -1.81 -3.71
CA LYS A 261 -4.51 -2.24 -4.32
C LYS A 261 -5.71 -1.64 -3.59
N ILE A 262 -6.11 -0.45 -4.06
CA ILE A 262 -7.36 0.20 -3.65
C ILE A 262 -8.33 0.14 -4.82
N TYR A 263 -9.51 -0.42 -4.58
CA TYR A 263 -10.59 -0.49 -5.56
C TYR A 263 -11.35 0.84 -5.57
N LEU A 264 -11.25 1.58 -6.68
CA LEU A 264 -11.91 2.88 -6.86
C LEU A 264 -13.23 2.67 -7.61
N PHE A 265 -14.33 3.11 -7.03
CA PHE A 265 -15.69 2.95 -7.58
C PHE A 265 -16.28 4.29 -7.97
N SER A 266 -16.73 4.44 -9.22
CA SER A 266 -17.43 5.66 -9.68
C SER A 266 -18.82 5.80 -9.05
N GLU A 267 -19.45 4.68 -8.71
CA GLU A 267 -20.74 4.62 -8.02
C GLU A 267 -20.73 3.46 -7.02
N GLY A 268 -21.33 3.69 -5.84
CA GLY A 268 -21.34 2.70 -4.78
C GLY A 268 -19.98 2.53 -4.10
N LEU A 269 -19.83 1.41 -3.38
CA LEU A 269 -18.67 1.08 -2.54
C LEU A 269 -18.74 -0.40 -2.19
N ALA A 270 -17.62 -1.07 -1.96
CA ALA A 270 -17.64 -2.43 -1.44
C ALA A 270 -18.08 -2.45 0.04
N HIS A 271 -18.24 -3.66 0.60
CA HIS A 271 -18.38 -3.83 2.04
C HIS A 271 -17.09 -3.38 2.74
N GLY A 272 -17.24 -2.72 3.88
CA GLY A 272 -16.13 -2.31 4.74
C GLY A 272 -16.42 -2.67 6.19
N ASP A 273 -15.50 -3.40 6.81
CA ASP A 273 -15.54 -3.66 8.25
C ASP A 273 -15.31 -2.38 9.03
N LEU A 274 -14.43 -1.53 8.50
CA LEU A 274 -14.37 -0.12 8.82
C LEU A 274 -14.94 0.67 7.64
N LEU A 275 -16.07 1.34 7.86
CA LEU A 275 -16.59 2.35 6.94
C LEU A 275 -16.13 3.72 7.41
N ILE A 276 -15.48 4.47 6.53
CA ILE A 276 -15.04 5.84 6.78
C ILE A 276 -15.97 6.77 6.01
N GLU A 277 -16.73 7.59 6.71
CA GLU A 277 -17.64 8.58 6.12
C GLU A 277 -17.01 9.97 6.27
N GLY A 278 -16.70 10.60 5.13
CA GLY A 278 -16.22 11.98 5.09
C GLY A 278 -17.37 12.98 5.02
N GLU A 279 -17.10 14.19 4.51
CA GLU A 279 -18.12 15.20 4.31
C GLU A 279 -19.03 14.83 3.13
N SER A 280 -20.33 14.67 3.38
CA SER A 280 -21.35 14.22 2.42
C SER A 280 -21.66 15.29 1.35
N GLY A 281 -20.72 15.53 0.44
CA GLY A 281 -20.84 16.52 -0.63
C GLY A 281 -21.71 16.07 -1.83
N GLY A 282 -22.95 15.65 -1.57
CA GLY A 282 -23.95 15.35 -2.63
C GLY A 282 -24.37 13.89 -2.79
N HIS A 283 -23.97 12.99 -1.87
CA HIS A 283 -24.43 11.60 -1.85
C HIS A 283 -25.57 11.40 -0.85
N THR A 284 -26.42 10.37 -1.06
CA THR A 284 -27.49 9.96 -0.12
C THR A 284 -26.95 9.83 1.30
N PRO A 285 -27.55 10.40 2.35
CA PRO A 285 -27.05 10.27 3.72
C PRO A 285 -26.78 8.82 4.12
N LEU A 286 -25.67 8.55 4.83
CA LEU A 286 -25.34 7.19 5.27
C LEU A 286 -26.47 6.58 6.11
N MET A 287 -27.10 7.38 6.97
CA MET A 287 -28.23 6.94 7.79
C MET A 287 -29.36 6.35 6.96
N GLU A 288 -29.72 7.01 5.85
CA GLU A 288 -30.76 6.54 4.94
C GLU A 288 -30.35 5.23 4.27
N LEU A 289 -29.12 5.13 3.78
CA LEU A 289 -28.59 3.91 3.17
C LEU A 289 -28.60 2.71 4.13
N VAL A 290 -28.38 2.94 5.42
CA VAL A 290 -28.41 1.90 6.45
C VAL A 290 -29.85 1.53 6.80
N ASN A 291 -30.71 2.52 7.02
CA ASN A 291 -32.11 2.30 7.42
C ASN A 291 -32.93 1.60 6.33
N ASP A 292 -32.67 1.93 5.06
CA ASP A 292 -33.34 1.31 3.91
C ASP A 292 -32.74 -0.06 3.54
N GLY A 293 -31.71 -0.53 4.26
CA GLY A 293 -31.08 -1.82 4.05
C GLY A 293 -30.14 -1.90 2.84
N TRP A 294 -29.92 -0.80 2.12
CA TRP A 294 -28.96 -0.72 1.00
C TRP A 294 -27.51 -0.92 1.46
N ARG A 295 -27.22 -0.63 2.73
CA ARG A 295 -25.89 -0.79 3.35
C ARG A 295 -26.00 -1.51 4.67
N VAL A 296 -25.11 -2.47 4.86
CA VAL A 296 -24.89 -3.11 6.17
C VAL A 296 -23.45 -2.82 6.58
N PRO A 297 -23.21 -1.73 7.34
CA PRO A 297 -21.88 -1.42 7.84
C PRO A 297 -21.34 -2.59 8.67
N GLY A 298 -20.01 -2.70 8.69
CA GLY A 298 -19.34 -3.74 9.46
C GLY A 298 -19.14 -3.35 10.92
N ARG A 299 -17.96 -3.63 11.44
CA ARG A 299 -17.63 -3.43 12.85
C ARG A 299 -17.63 -1.97 13.29
N TYR A 300 -17.16 -1.07 12.42
CA TYR A 300 -16.97 0.33 12.73
C TYR A 300 -17.50 1.25 11.63
N ILE A 301 -18.04 2.39 12.05
CA ILE A 301 -18.25 3.56 11.20
C ILE A 301 -17.47 4.71 11.83
N LEU A 302 -16.45 5.20 11.15
CA LEU A 302 -15.72 6.42 11.53
C LEU A 302 -16.21 7.57 10.66
N ALA A 303 -16.90 8.51 11.28
CA ALA A 303 -17.47 9.68 10.63
C ALA A 303 -16.76 10.97 11.07
N THR A 304 -16.78 11.99 10.22
CA THR A 304 -16.28 13.34 10.56
C THR A 304 -17.28 14.15 11.40
N GLN A 305 -18.55 13.75 11.38
CA GLN A 305 -19.65 14.40 12.09
C GLN A 305 -20.62 13.36 12.64
N ASP A 306 -21.48 13.78 13.57
CA ASP A 306 -22.56 12.92 14.07
C ASP A 306 -23.62 12.72 12.97
N ILE A 307 -23.83 11.46 12.59
CA ILE A 307 -24.78 11.01 11.56
C ILE A 307 -26.10 10.56 12.21
N GLY A 308 -26.19 10.56 13.54
CA GLY A 308 -27.31 10.05 14.32
C GLY A 308 -27.08 8.64 14.86
N CYS A 309 -28.12 8.03 15.42
CA CYS A 309 -28.04 6.72 16.05
C CYS A 309 -28.30 5.59 15.06
N PHE A 310 -27.45 4.56 15.08
CA PHE A 310 -27.66 3.32 14.34
C PHE A 310 -28.05 2.19 15.29
N ASP A 311 -29.08 1.42 14.94
CA ASP A 311 -29.50 0.27 15.73
C ASP A 311 -28.37 -0.75 15.86
N GLY A 312 -28.09 -1.17 17.10
CA GLY A 312 -27.02 -2.12 17.41
C GLY A 312 -25.61 -1.53 17.45
N TYR A 313 -25.45 -0.20 17.41
CA TYR A 313 -24.17 0.48 17.56
C TYR A 313 -24.10 1.30 18.85
N SER A 314 -22.93 1.32 19.48
CA SER A 314 -22.58 2.34 20.46
C SER A 314 -21.89 3.51 19.78
N MET A 315 -22.03 4.72 20.34
CA MET A 315 -21.44 5.94 19.80
C MET A 315 -20.44 6.54 20.77
N ALA A 316 -19.28 6.95 20.26
CA ALA A 316 -18.30 7.78 20.97
C ALA A 316 -17.84 8.90 20.03
N SER A 317 -17.45 10.04 20.59
CA SER A 317 -16.96 11.18 19.81
C SER A 317 -15.68 11.76 20.38
N GLY A 318 -14.94 12.46 19.53
CA GLY A 318 -13.77 13.23 19.89
C GLY A 318 -13.58 14.40 18.92
N ASP A 319 -12.43 15.04 19.00
CA ASP A 319 -12.11 16.20 18.16
C ASP A 319 -12.09 15.83 16.66
N GLY A 320 -13.11 16.28 15.93
CA GLY A 320 -13.27 16.05 14.48
C GLY A 320 -13.61 14.61 14.08
N TRP A 321 -14.09 13.78 15.01
CA TRP A 321 -14.54 12.42 14.68
C TRP A 321 -15.69 11.93 15.56
N VAL A 322 -16.53 11.07 14.98
CA VAL A 322 -17.55 10.26 15.67
C VAL A 322 -17.35 8.81 15.25
N LEU A 323 -17.29 7.91 16.23
CA LEU A 323 -17.12 6.47 16.03
C LEU A 323 -18.39 5.75 16.46
N TYR A 324 -18.96 4.99 15.55
CA TYR A 324 -19.98 4.01 15.84
C TYR A 324 -19.35 2.62 15.86
N THR A 325 -19.55 1.89 16.96
CA THR A 325 -19.03 0.53 17.14
C THR A 325 -20.18 -0.46 17.24
N GLN A 326 -20.17 -1.47 16.37
CA GLN A 326 -21.19 -2.52 16.39
C GLN A 326 -21.10 -3.33 17.69
N GLN A 327 -22.21 -3.44 18.43
CA GLN A 327 -22.24 -4.15 19.72
C GLN A 327 -22.03 -5.66 19.57
N GLN A 328 -22.51 -6.23 18.46
CA GLN A 328 -22.32 -7.62 18.08
C GLN A 328 -21.64 -7.67 16.71
N ALA A 329 -20.35 -7.34 16.70
CA ALA A 329 -19.57 -7.31 15.47
C ALA A 329 -19.39 -8.72 14.88
N ASP A 330 -19.47 -8.80 13.55
CA ASP A 330 -19.05 -9.99 12.82
C ASP A 330 -17.55 -10.27 13.08
N ASN A 331 -17.19 -11.56 13.05
CA ASN A 331 -15.80 -11.97 13.06
C ASN A 331 -15.16 -11.78 11.68
N ARG A 332 -13.82 -11.76 11.64
CA ARG A 332 -13.05 -11.63 10.39
C ARG A 332 -13.51 -12.58 9.27
N ARG A 333 -13.88 -13.82 9.58
CA ARG A 333 -14.26 -14.83 8.59
C ARG A 333 -15.55 -14.45 7.86
N ARG A 334 -16.56 -13.99 8.59
CA ARG A 334 -17.81 -13.50 7.98
C ARG A 334 -17.56 -12.22 7.17
N CYS A 335 -16.66 -11.36 7.64
CA CYS A 335 -16.23 -10.18 6.90
C CYS A 335 -15.55 -10.53 5.56
N LEU A 336 -14.69 -11.55 5.54
CA LEU A 336 -14.06 -12.06 4.30
C LEU A 336 -15.11 -12.55 3.29
N GLU A 337 -16.17 -13.21 3.74
CA GLU A 337 -17.25 -13.66 2.85
C GLU A 337 -18.00 -12.49 2.19
N ARG A 338 -18.28 -11.42 2.95
CA ARG A 338 -18.97 -10.22 2.41
C ARG A 338 -18.19 -9.53 1.29
N ILE A 339 -16.87 -9.66 1.27
CA ILE A 339 -16.02 -9.07 0.22
C ILE A 339 -15.58 -10.07 -0.85
N ALA A 340 -15.79 -11.37 -0.65
CA ALA A 340 -15.33 -12.41 -1.57
C ALA A 340 -15.91 -12.24 -2.98
N SER A 341 -17.19 -11.89 -3.09
CA SER A 341 -17.86 -11.62 -4.37
C SER A 341 -17.29 -10.41 -5.12
N ARG A 342 -16.65 -9.48 -4.41
CA ARG A 342 -15.99 -8.29 -4.99
C ARG A 342 -14.53 -8.54 -5.35
N ARG A 343 -13.93 -9.62 -4.85
CA ARG A 343 -12.60 -10.10 -5.25
C ARG A 343 -12.77 -11.04 -6.43
N TYR A 344 -12.73 -10.50 -7.65
CA TYR A 344 -12.92 -11.24 -8.92
C TYR A 344 -12.05 -12.50 -9.09
N ARG A 345 -11.00 -12.66 -8.27
CA ARG A 345 -10.02 -13.76 -8.34
C ARG A 345 -10.17 -14.81 -7.24
N SER A 346 -10.77 -14.48 -6.11
CA SER A 346 -10.88 -15.40 -4.97
C SER A 346 -11.93 -16.48 -5.24
N LYS A 347 -11.60 -17.73 -4.96
CA LYS A 347 -12.53 -18.86 -5.11
C LYS A 347 -12.65 -19.60 -3.79
N ALA A 348 -13.90 -19.96 -3.46
CA ALA A 348 -14.16 -20.87 -2.36
C ALA A 348 -13.58 -22.26 -2.68
N VAL A 349 -12.90 -22.85 -1.70
CA VAL A 349 -12.35 -24.21 -1.74
C VAL A 349 -13.28 -25.17 -1.00
N LEU A 350 -13.69 -24.79 0.21
CA LEU A 350 -14.63 -25.54 1.06
C LEU A 350 -15.58 -24.57 1.75
N ASN A 351 -16.85 -24.92 1.85
CA ASN A 351 -17.83 -24.20 2.67
C ASN A 351 -18.43 -25.18 3.68
N PHE A 352 -18.19 -24.96 4.97
CA PHE A 352 -18.59 -25.86 6.04
C PHE A 352 -19.96 -25.53 6.63
N ASP A 353 -20.88 -25.13 5.76
CA ASP A 353 -22.28 -24.86 6.08
C ASP A 353 -22.49 -23.81 7.19
N GLY A 354 -22.61 -22.55 6.73
CA GLY A 354 -22.92 -21.40 7.58
C GLY A 354 -22.16 -20.13 7.19
N LYS A 355 -22.57 -19.01 7.78
CA LYS A 355 -21.90 -17.71 7.59
C LYS A 355 -20.56 -17.71 8.34
N GLY A 356 -19.52 -17.21 7.69
CA GLY A 356 -18.14 -17.14 8.17
C GLY A 356 -17.43 -18.50 8.15
N LYS A 357 -17.86 -19.46 7.33
CA LYS A 357 -17.33 -20.83 7.29
C LYS A 357 -16.82 -21.24 5.90
N THR A 358 -16.41 -20.28 5.08
CA THR A 358 -15.89 -20.54 3.73
C THR A 358 -14.38 -20.41 3.68
N LEU A 359 -13.66 -21.51 3.41
CA LEU A 359 -12.24 -21.51 3.09
C LEU A 359 -12.01 -20.99 1.67
N TYR A 360 -11.12 -20.01 1.52
CA TYR A 360 -10.74 -19.45 0.22
C TYR A 360 -9.35 -19.87 -0.22
N ASP A 361 -9.13 -19.82 -1.54
CA ASP A 361 -7.91 -20.29 -2.17
C ASP A 361 -6.65 -19.48 -1.87
N PHE A 362 -6.81 -18.20 -1.50
CA PHE A 362 -5.73 -17.28 -1.13
C PHE A 362 -5.23 -17.42 0.31
N GLU A 363 -5.93 -18.21 1.14
CA GLU A 363 -5.63 -18.32 2.58
C GLU A 363 -4.44 -19.24 2.83
N LYS A 364 -3.50 -18.78 3.67
CA LYS A 364 -2.33 -19.55 4.09
C LYS A 364 -2.77 -20.64 5.05
N THR A 365 -2.81 -21.86 4.53
CA THR A 365 -3.48 -22.98 5.19
C THR A 365 -2.50 -24.11 5.50
N LEU A 366 -2.53 -24.57 6.75
CA LEU A 366 -1.88 -25.81 7.16
C LEU A 366 -2.92 -26.92 7.24
N ILE A 367 -2.63 -28.06 6.62
CA ILE A 367 -3.47 -29.25 6.65
C ILE A 367 -2.68 -30.36 7.31
N VAL A 368 -3.18 -30.89 8.42
CA VAL A 368 -2.59 -32.02 9.13
C VAL A 368 -3.53 -33.21 9.04
N VAL A 369 -3.01 -34.33 8.54
CA VAL A 369 -3.77 -35.58 8.36
C VAL A 369 -3.13 -36.68 9.19
N GLY A 370 -3.80 -37.11 10.25
CA GLY A 370 -3.38 -38.15 11.18
C GLY A 370 -3.52 -39.57 10.64
N ASP A 371 -2.82 -40.51 11.27
CA ASP A 371 -2.80 -41.93 10.88
C ASP A 371 -4.18 -42.59 10.90
N SER A 372 -5.10 -42.16 11.78
CA SER A 372 -6.42 -42.78 11.91
C SER A 372 -7.41 -42.41 10.81
N ILE A 373 -7.10 -41.40 9.99
CA ILE A 373 -7.97 -40.97 8.89
C ILE A 373 -8.01 -42.06 7.82
N ASP A 374 -9.22 -42.50 7.47
CA ASP A 374 -9.44 -43.59 6.54
C ASP A 374 -9.06 -43.24 5.08
N THR A 375 -8.85 -44.28 4.27
CA THR A 375 -8.46 -44.13 2.86
C THR A 375 -9.49 -43.35 2.04
N PRO A 376 -10.82 -43.57 2.17
CA PRO A 376 -11.82 -42.77 1.45
C PRO A 376 -11.70 -41.26 1.71
N ALA A 377 -11.57 -40.83 2.97
CA ALA A 377 -11.41 -39.43 3.30
C ALA A 377 -10.09 -38.85 2.77
N ARG A 378 -9.00 -39.62 2.84
CA ARG A 378 -7.70 -39.24 2.24
C ARG A 378 -7.81 -39.01 0.73
N ILE A 379 -8.51 -39.88 0.00
CA ILE A 379 -8.72 -39.74 -1.46
C ILE A 379 -9.52 -38.46 -1.78
N VAL A 380 -10.62 -38.23 -1.06
CA VAL A 380 -11.45 -37.02 -1.26
C VAL A 380 -10.63 -35.77 -0.98
N LEU A 381 -9.93 -35.73 0.15
CA LEU A 381 -9.09 -34.59 0.53
C LEU A 381 -7.96 -34.35 -0.47
N ALA A 382 -7.28 -35.40 -0.93
CA ALA A 382 -6.23 -35.32 -1.94
C ALA A 382 -6.76 -34.69 -3.25
N ASN A 383 -7.94 -35.07 -3.71
CA ASN A 383 -8.56 -34.49 -4.91
C ASN A 383 -8.90 -33.00 -4.72
N ILE A 384 -9.44 -32.61 -3.56
CA ILE A 384 -9.72 -31.21 -3.23
C ILE A 384 -8.43 -30.38 -3.26
N ILE A 385 -7.38 -30.88 -2.61
CA ILE A 385 -6.10 -30.17 -2.52
C ILE A 385 -5.42 -30.06 -3.88
N SER A 386 -5.42 -31.12 -4.68
CA SER A 386 -4.88 -31.09 -6.04
C SER A 386 -5.58 -30.04 -6.89
N GLN A 387 -6.92 -29.97 -6.84
CA GLN A 387 -7.69 -28.93 -7.53
C GLN A 387 -7.41 -27.52 -7.01
N TRP A 388 -7.17 -27.37 -5.71
CA TRP A 388 -6.79 -26.10 -5.10
C TRP A 388 -5.41 -25.66 -5.59
N GLN A 389 -4.42 -26.56 -5.59
CA GLN A 389 -3.06 -26.28 -6.07
C GLN A 389 -3.01 -25.97 -7.57
N GLN A 390 -3.88 -26.59 -8.38
CA GLN A 390 -4.03 -26.24 -9.81
C GLN A 390 -4.53 -24.79 -10.03
N LYS A 391 -5.11 -24.17 -9.00
CA LYS A 391 -5.58 -22.78 -9.02
C LYS A 391 -4.61 -21.83 -8.30
N ASN A 392 -3.34 -22.21 -8.19
CA ASN A 392 -2.27 -21.47 -7.51
C ASN A 392 -2.42 -21.38 -5.98
N GLY A 393 -3.24 -22.24 -5.37
CA GLY A 393 -3.25 -22.41 -3.93
C GLY A 393 -1.96 -23.07 -3.43
N GLU A 394 -1.48 -22.65 -2.26
CA GLU A 394 -0.27 -23.19 -1.65
C GLU A 394 -0.53 -23.72 -0.23
N PRO A 395 -1.49 -24.65 -0.02
CA PRO A 395 -1.65 -25.28 1.29
C PRO A 395 -0.42 -26.11 1.62
N VAL A 396 -0.03 -26.10 2.89
CA VAL A 396 1.04 -26.94 3.43
C VAL A 396 0.41 -28.23 3.97
N LEU A 397 0.82 -29.38 3.42
CA LEU A 397 0.30 -30.69 3.80
C LEU A 397 1.30 -31.42 4.69
N VAL A 398 0.86 -31.80 5.88
CA VAL A 398 1.60 -32.70 6.78
C VAL A 398 0.80 -33.97 6.92
N ILE A 399 1.39 -35.09 6.49
CA ILE A 399 0.69 -36.37 6.41
C ILE A 399 1.39 -37.37 7.30
N PHE A 400 0.62 -37.92 8.23
CA PHE A 400 0.96 -39.10 9.00
C PHE A 400 0.34 -40.32 8.28
N GLY A 401 1.17 -41.35 8.07
CA GLY A 401 0.72 -42.64 7.57
C GLY A 401 0.71 -42.73 6.05
N ASP A 402 -0.35 -43.31 5.48
CA ASP A 402 -0.45 -43.54 4.04
C ASP A 402 -0.64 -42.23 3.27
N TYR A 403 0.39 -41.85 2.51
CA TYR A 403 0.39 -40.67 1.65
C TYR A 403 0.12 -40.97 0.17
N SER A 404 -0.01 -42.25 -0.20
CA SER A 404 -0.20 -42.71 -1.58
C SER A 404 -1.40 -42.04 -2.29
N PRO A 405 -2.55 -41.77 -1.62
CA PRO A 405 -3.66 -41.04 -2.24
C PRO A 405 -3.28 -39.63 -2.71
N PHE A 406 -2.43 -38.94 -1.95
CA PHE A 406 -2.01 -37.56 -2.24
C PHE A 406 -0.97 -37.53 -3.35
N GLU A 407 -0.04 -38.49 -3.37
CA GLU A 407 0.90 -38.66 -4.47
C GLU A 407 0.16 -38.98 -5.78
N THR A 408 -0.80 -39.90 -5.73
CA THR A 408 -1.61 -40.31 -6.90
C THR A 408 -2.43 -39.14 -7.46
N ALA A 409 -2.97 -38.27 -6.59
CA ALA A 409 -3.70 -37.07 -7.00
C ALA A 409 -2.78 -35.95 -7.54
N GLY A 410 -1.45 -36.11 -7.46
CA GLY A 410 -0.47 -35.12 -7.89
C GLY A 410 -0.32 -33.94 -6.94
N CYS A 411 -0.63 -34.11 -5.65
CA CYS A 411 -0.45 -33.07 -4.64
C CYS A 411 1.04 -32.72 -4.49
N LYS A 412 1.33 -31.42 -4.45
CA LYS A 412 2.68 -30.87 -4.24
C LYS A 412 2.91 -30.57 -2.77
N SER A 413 4.18 -30.40 -2.40
CA SER A 413 4.62 -29.96 -1.06
C SER A 413 4.11 -30.85 0.08
N ILE A 414 4.05 -32.17 -0.16
CA ILE A 414 3.73 -33.15 0.87
C ILE A 414 4.93 -33.27 1.80
N LEU A 415 4.71 -32.96 3.08
CA LEU A 415 5.72 -33.10 4.13
C LEU A 415 5.48 -34.40 4.86
N LEU A 416 6.41 -35.33 4.68
CA LEU A 416 6.44 -36.62 5.35
C LEU A 416 7.43 -36.56 6.51
N LEU A 417 7.13 -37.29 7.59
CA LEU A 417 8.15 -37.59 8.58
C LEU A 417 9.24 -38.45 7.94
N ALA A 418 10.49 -38.07 8.14
CA ALA A 418 11.64 -38.77 7.58
C ALA A 418 11.69 -40.21 8.10
N GLY A 419 11.28 -41.19 7.29
CA GLY A 419 11.53 -42.63 7.43
C GLY A 419 11.80 -43.18 8.83
N GLY A 420 10.74 -43.49 9.58
CA GLY A 420 10.79 -44.22 10.84
C GLY A 420 9.54 -43.92 11.64
N GLY A 421 8.78 -44.94 12.04
CA GLY A 421 7.55 -44.75 12.83
C GLY A 421 7.80 -43.84 14.05
N LEU A 422 6.74 -43.16 14.49
CA LEU A 422 6.70 -42.29 15.69
C LEU A 422 7.42 -42.91 16.90
N ASP A 423 7.43 -44.24 16.98
CA ASP A 423 8.04 -45.03 18.07
C ASP A 423 9.58 -45.00 18.14
N SER A 424 10.28 -44.47 17.12
CA SER A 424 11.75 -44.53 17.02
C SER A 424 12.48 -43.18 16.95
N GLN A 425 11.75 -42.06 16.87
CA GLN A 425 12.33 -40.72 16.75
C GLN A 425 12.22 -39.94 18.05
N ASP A 426 13.32 -39.29 18.44
CA ASP A 426 13.37 -38.39 19.59
C ASP A 426 12.36 -37.24 19.40
N ALA A 427 11.44 -37.06 20.36
CA ALA A 427 10.42 -36.02 20.35
C ALA A 427 11.01 -34.61 20.13
N VAL A 428 12.26 -34.38 20.56
CA VAL A 428 12.97 -33.11 20.33
C VAL A 428 13.25 -32.87 18.84
N VAL A 429 13.59 -33.92 18.10
CA VAL A 429 13.89 -33.83 16.66
C VAL A 429 12.60 -33.53 15.88
N LEU A 430 11.51 -34.22 16.20
CA LEU A 430 10.19 -34.00 15.59
C LEU A 430 9.69 -32.57 15.82
N THR A 431 9.82 -32.10 17.06
CA THR A 431 9.46 -30.74 17.44
C THR A 431 10.27 -29.73 16.62
N ARG A 432 11.61 -29.87 16.56
CA ARG A 432 12.46 -28.95 15.80
C ARG A 432 12.17 -28.97 14.30
N TRP A 433 11.92 -30.14 13.74
CA TRP A 433 11.54 -30.30 12.33
C TRP A 433 10.24 -29.54 12.02
N PHE A 434 9.20 -29.75 12.83
CA PHE A 434 7.91 -29.09 12.61
C PHE A 434 7.99 -27.57 12.87
N GLN A 435 8.79 -27.14 13.86
CA GLN A 435 9.11 -25.71 14.06
C GLN A 435 9.77 -25.10 12.81
N GLY A 436 10.72 -25.82 12.20
CA GLY A 436 11.36 -25.41 10.95
C GLY A 436 10.35 -25.22 9.82
N ILE A 437 9.41 -26.15 9.65
CA ILE A 437 8.32 -26.03 8.68
C ILE A 437 7.44 -24.81 8.95
N LEU A 438 7.00 -24.62 10.21
CA LEU A 438 6.17 -23.48 10.59
C LEU A 438 6.90 -22.14 10.42
N TRP A 439 8.23 -22.12 10.49
CA TRP A 439 9.02 -20.92 10.26
C TRP A 439 9.21 -20.63 8.78
N GLU A 440 9.55 -21.65 7.99
CA GLU A 440 9.90 -21.49 6.57
C GLU A 440 8.67 -21.41 5.66
N LYS A 441 7.71 -22.31 5.85
CA LYS A 441 6.55 -22.49 4.96
C LYS A 441 5.29 -21.79 5.46
N CYS A 442 5.15 -21.61 6.78
CA CYS A 442 3.95 -21.05 7.41
C CYS A 442 4.26 -19.87 8.34
N PRO A 443 4.98 -18.82 7.89
CA PRO A 443 5.33 -17.70 8.77
C PRO A 443 4.07 -17.05 9.40
N CYS A 444 2.96 -17.01 8.66
CA CYS A 444 1.62 -16.64 9.10
C CYS A 444 0.62 -17.73 8.69
N LEU A 445 -0.38 -18.00 9.53
CA LEU A 445 -1.43 -19.00 9.28
C LEU A 445 -2.81 -18.36 9.43
N ASP A 446 -3.59 -18.44 8.35
CA ASP A 446 -5.01 -18.06 8.36
C ASP A 446 -5.86 -19.21 8.86
N VAL A 447 -5.57 -20.43 8.38
CA VAL A 447 -6.39 -21.60 8.59
C VAL A 447 -5.55 -22.83 8.97
N ILE A 448 -6.07 -23.61 9.91
CA ILE A 448 -5.60 -24.94 10.25
C ILE A 448 -6.75 -25.93 10.00
N LEU A 449 -6.51 -26.91 9.12
CA LEU A 449 -7.38 -28.07 8.97
C LEU A 449 -6.72 -29.23 9.72
N ASN A 450 -7.27 -29.58 10.87
CA ASN A 450 -6.78 -30.62 11.76
C ASN A 450 -7.62 -31.90 11.64
N PHE A 451 -7.18 -32.84 10.82
CA PHE A 451 -7.83 -34.13 10.68
C PHE A 451 -7.04 -35.17 11.47
N ASP A 452 -7.29 -35.23 12.78
CA ASP A 452 -6.63 -36.15 13.72
C ASP A 452 -5.12 -35.94 13.91
N ALA A 453 -4.66 -34.70 14.03
CA ALA A 453 -3.25 -34.44 14.33
C ALA A 453 -2.85 -35.01 15.71
N PRO A 454 -1.60 -35.54 15.85
CA PRO A 454 -1.05 -35.93 17.14
C PRO A 454 -1.04 -34.78 18.16
N GLU A 455 -1.23 -35.08 19.44
CA GLU A 455 -1.33 -34.07 20.51
C GLU A 455 -0.14 -33.08 20.53
N TRP A 456 1.08 -33.57 20.30
CA TRP A 456 2.28 -32.72 20.30
C TRP A 456 2.28 -31.67 19.17
N ILE A 457 1.67 -31.96 18.02
CA ILE A 457 1.47 -30.98 16.94
C ILE A 457 0.52 -29.88 17.42
N CYS A 458 -0.55 -30.28 18.11
CA CYS A 458 -1.59 -29.37 18.57
C CYS A 458 -1.05 -28.40 19.63
N ASP A 459 -0.24 -28.89 20.56
CA ASP A 459 0.46 -28.07 21.56
C ASP A 459 1.41 -27.05 20.90
N MET A 460 2.10 -27.44 19.83
CA MET A 460 2.96 -26.53 19.08
C MET A 460 2.17 -25.45 18.34
N LEU A 461 1.09 -25.84 17.66
CA LEU A 461 0.24 -24.92 16.92
C LEU A 461 -0.47 -23.91 17.83
N LYS A 462 -0.83 -24.31 19.06
CA LYS A 462 -1.32 -23.40 20.11
C LYS A 462 -0.35 -22.23 20.34
N THR A 463 0.95 -22.53 20.40
CA THR A 463 2.00 -21.53 20.63
C THR A 463 2.15 -20.59 19.42
N LYS A 464 2.09 -21.13 18.19
CA LYS A 464 2.16 -20.35 16.95
C LYS A 464 0.94 -19.42 16.79
N ARG A 465 -0.26 -19.87 17.17
CA ARG A 465 -1.52 -19.09 17.09
C ARG A 465 -1.41 -17.72 17.76
N CYS A 466 -0.67 -17.63 18.87
CA CYS A 466 -0.45 -16.37 19.60
C CYS A 466 0.41 -15.33 18.85
N SER A 467 1.07 -15.72 17.75
CA SER A 467 1.99 -14.85 17.00
C SER A 467 1.43 -14.34 15.67
N SER A 468 0.25 -14.82 15.24
CA SER A 468 -0.40 -14.38 14.02
C SER A 468 -0.98 -12.97 14.19
N PRO A 469 -0.92 -12.10 13.16
CA PRO A 469 -1.53 -10.77 13.22
C PRO A 469 -3.05 -10.82 13.31
N TRP A 470 -3.72 -11.94 13.03
CA TRP A 470 -5.14 -12.15 13.28
C TRP A 470 -5.43 -13.59 13.74
N PRO A 471 -6.58 -13.85 14.37
CA PRO A 471 -6.89 -15.18 14.87
C PRO A 471 -6.92 -16.23 13.75
N THR A 472 -6.13 -17.28 13.91
CA THR A 472 -6.16 -18.45 13.03
C THR A 472 -7.48 -19.19 13.24
N TRP A 473 -8.12 -19.56 12.13
CA TRP A 473 -9.35 -20.33 12.08
C TRP A 473 -9.05 -21.83 11.99
N ILE A 474 -9.75 -22.64 12.77
CA ILE A 474 -9.47 -24.06 12.96
C ILE A 474 -10.71 -24.86 12.60
N VAL A 475 -10.52 -25.82 11.70
CA VAL A 475 -11.49 -26.86 11.39
C VAL A 475 -10.90 -28.18 11.86
N SER A 476 -11.65 -28.98 12.62
CA SER A 476 -11.16 -30.24 13.17
C SER A 476 -12.15 -31.39 13.01
N THR A 477 -11.69 -32.62 13.08
CA THR A 477 -12.54 -33.83 13.22
C THR A 477 -12.90 -34.14 14.68
N SER A 478 -12.21 -33.52 15.64
CA SER A 478 -12.42 -33.75 17.06
C SER A 478 -12.17 -32.48 17.89
N HIS A 479 -12.76 -32.44 19.09
CA HIS A 479 -12.41 -31.45 20.10
C HIS A 479 -11.06 -31.79 20.71
N GLN A 480 -10.13 -30.83 20.65
CA GLN A 480 -8.84 -30.92 21.33
C GLN A 480 -8.63 -29.64 22.16
N GLU A 481 -8.34 -29.78 23.46
CA GLU A 481 -8.19 -28.62 24.35
C GLU A 481 -7.03 -27.68 23.93
N ALA A 482 -5.98 -28.24 23.34
CA ALA A 482 -4.83 -27.47 22.86
C ALA A 482 -5.18 -26.59 21.65
N LEU A 483 -6.09 -27.03 20.79
CA LEU A 483 -6.54 -26.37 19.56
C LEU A 483 -8.07 -26.39 19.50
N PRO A 484 -8.77 -25.50 20.23
CA PRO A 484 -10.23 -25.47 20.22
C PRO A 484 -10.71 -25.08 18.81
N PRO A 485 -11.49 -25.94 18.12
CA PRO A 485 -11.92 -25.70 16.76
C PRO A 485 -13.14 -24.79 16.70
N GLU A 486 -13.20 -23.92 15.68
CA GLU A 486 -14.41 -23.15 15.35
C GLU A 486 -15.41 -23.96 14.51
N VAL A 487 -14.95 -25.02 13.82
CA VAL A 487 -15.79 -25.95 13.06
C VAL A 487 -15.36 -27.39 13.34
N ILE A 488 -16.33 -28.27 13.59
CA ILE A 488 -16.09 -29.70 13.83
C ILE A 488 -16.80 -30.51 12.76
N LEU A 489 -16.08 -31.46 12.18
CA LEU A 489 -16.58 -32.43 11.21
C LEU A 489 -16.73 -33.78 11.91
N GLU A 490 -17.93 -34.06 12.39
CA GLU A 490 -18.25 -35.32 13.07
C GLU A 490 -18.68 -36.41 12.06
N GLY A 491 -18.31 -37.66 12.34
CA GLY A 491 -18.79 -38.83 11.60
C GLY A 491 -18.07 -39.06 10.27
N ASP A 492 -18.83 -39.25 9.19
CA ASP A 492 -18.30 -39.54 7.85
C ASP A 492 -17.57 -38.31 7.28
N LEU A 493 -16.24 -38.31 7.44
CA LEU A 493 -15.37 -37.23 6.98
C LEU A 493 -15.36 -37.13 5.45
N ALA A 494 -15.36 -38.25 4.73
CA ALA A 494 -15.36 -38.25 3.27
C ALA A 494 -16.64 -37.62 2.72
N GLY A 495 -17.80 -38.04 3.24
CA GLY A 495 -19.11 -37.46 2.91
C GLY A 495 -19.20 -35.97 3.25
N SER A 496 -18.66 -35.58 4.41
CA SER A 496 -18.64 -34.18 4.85
C SER A 496 -17.78 -33.30 3.94
N LEU A 497 -16.57 -33.74 3.60
CA LEU A 497 -15.67 -33.00 2.70
C LEU A 497 -16.28 -32.84 1.30
N MET A 498 -16.88 -33.90 0.74
CA MET A 498 -17.57 -33.82 -0.56
C MET A 498 -18.73 -32.81 -0.52
N ARG A 499 -19.53 -32.81 0.55
CA ARG A 499 -20.62 -31.84 0.74
C ARG A 499 -20.07 -30.41 0.82
N CYS A 500 -19.02 -30.19 1.60
CA CYS A 500 -18.41 -28.87 1.77
C CYS A 500 -17.83 -28.34 0.46
N GLN A 501 -17.23 -29.21 -0.35
CA GLN A 501 -16.74 -28.86 -1.68
C GLN A 501 -17.91 -28.53 -2.62
N GLN A 502 -18.98 -29.33 -2.60
CA GLN A 502 -20.17 -29.06 -3.42
C GLN A 502 -20.78 -27.70 -3.07
N LEU A 503 -20.92 -27.38 -1.78
CA LEU A 503 -21.40 -26.08 -1.32
C LEU A 503 -20.50 -24.92 -1.81
N ALA A 504 -19.18 -25.09 -1.77
CA ALA A 504 -18.24 -24.10 -2.29
C ALA A 504 -18.38 -23.88 -3.80
N LEU A 505 -18.72 -24.92 -4.56
CA LEU A 505 -18.95 -24.85 -6.00
C LEU A 505 -20.30 -24.23 -6.35
N THR A 506 -21.34 -24.47 -5.54
CA THR A 506 -22.70 -23.96 -5.79
C THR A 506 -22.94 -22.55 -5.27
N ASN A 507 -22.22 -22.10 -4.23
CA ASN A 507 -22.36 -20.75 -3.65
C ASN A 507 -21.76 -19.62 -4.53
N ARG A 508 -21.87 -19.74 -5.86
CA ARG A 508 -21.67 -18.60 -6.76
C ARG A 508 -22.88 -17.67 -6.68
N ILE A 509 -22.82 -16.78 -5.67
CA ILE A 509 -23.45 -15.45 -5.61
C ILE A 509 -24.97 -15.45 -5.32
N GLU A 510 -25.34 -15.04 -4.10
CA GLU A 510 -26.44 -14.08 -3.90
C GLU A 510 -25.83 -12.67 -3.82
#